data_AF-A0A7W1G0W0-F1
#
_entry.id   AF-A0A7W1G0W0-F1
#
_cell.length_a   1.000
_cell.length_b   1.000
_cell.length_c   1.000
_cell.angle_alpha   90.00
_cell.angle_beta   90.00
_cell.angle_gamma   90.00
#
_symmetry.space_group_name_H-M   'P 1'
#
loop_
_entity.id
_entity.type
_entity.pdbx_description
1 polymer ?
#
loop_
_entity_poly.entity_id
_entity_poly.type
_entity_poly.pdbx_seq_one_letter_code
_entity_poly.pdbx_strand_id
1 'polypeptide(L)'
;MKKIFISTVVIVSALAACKTTKTSTETKSVALDCSGKTFTYALDIKPIMEQYCTSCHNKNEKAGYNLLELEFVKKAATNGYLLGTIKHASGFSPMPEMAPKMDQPTIDKIECWINNGMKE
;
A
#
# COMPACT_ATOMS: atom_id res chain seq x y z
N MET A 1 -46.92 58.03 5.72
CA MET A 1 -47.27 58.32 4.30
C MET A 1 -45.96 58.40 3.53
N LYS A 2 -45.51 57.34 2.85
CA LYS A 2 -45.91 56.99 1.49
C LYS A 2 -45.67 55.48 1.28
N LYS A 3 -46.69 54.82 0.72
CA LYS A 3 -46.63 53.45 0.18
C LYS A 3 -46.39 53.57 -1.32
N ILE A 4 -45.44 52.81 -1.87
CA ILE A 4 -45.25 52.60 -3.32
C ILE A 4 -44.76 51.14 -3.46
N PHE A 5 -45.64 50.17 -3.72
CA PHE A 5 -46.12 49.64 -5.03
C PHE A 5 -45.08 48.81 -5.83
N ILE A 6 -45.15 47.49 -5.61
CA ILE A 6 -45.27 46.37 -6.58
C ILE A 6 -44.53 46.53 -7.93
N SER A 7 -43.55 45.67 -8.22
CA SER A 7 -43.66 44.69 -9.32
C SER A 7 -42.53 43.65 -9.32
N THR A 8 -42.94 42.46 -9.71
CA THR A 8 -42.31 41.14 -9.72
C THR A 8 -40.97 41.01 -10.44
N VAL A 9 -40.01 40.30 -9.81
CA VAL A 9 -39.12 39.36 -10.51
C VAL A 9 -38.99 38.10 -9.65
N VAL A 10 -39.67 37.04 -10.08
CA VAL A 10 -39.49 35.67 -9.62
C VAL A 10 -38.14 35.20 -10.15
N ILE A 11 -37.17 35.03 -9.26
CA ILE A 11 -36.01 34.15 -9.50
C ILE A 11 -35.98 33.19 -8.33
N VAL A 12 -36.68 32.07 -8.51
CA VAL A 12 -36.49 30.85 -7.72
C VAL A 12 -35.14 30.27 -8.16
N SER A 13 -34.06 30.81 -7.60
CA SER A 13 -32.76 30.15 -7.61
C SER A 13 -32.77 29.13 -6.49
N ALA A 14 -33.25 27.94 -6.82
CA ALA A 14 -33.01 26.76 -6.02
C ALA A 14 -31.50 26.47 -6.01
N LEU A 15 -30.79 27.07 -5.06
CA LEU A 15 -29.48 26.55 -4.64
C LEU A 15 -29.77 25.27 -3.86
N ALA A 16 -29.92 24.17 -4.60
CA ALA A 16 -29.64 22.84 -4.09
C ALA A 16 -28.15 22.83 -3.70
N ALA A 17 -27.86 23.30 -2.49
CA ALA A 17 -26.59 23.05 -1.85
C ALA A 17 -26.54 21.55 -1.55
N CYS A 18 -26.05 20.78 -2.53
CA CYS A 18 -25.41 19.52 -2.24
C CYS A 18 -24.40 19.81 -1.13
N LYS A 19 -24.72 19.38 0.09
CA LYS A 19 -23.67 19.00 1.01
C LYS A 19 -22.93 17.91 0.26
N THR A 20 -21.87 18.30 -0.44
CA THR A 20 -20.81 17.39 -0.79
C THR A 20 -20.45 16.80 0.55
N THR A 21 -20.94 15.59 0.81
CA THR A 21 -20.27 14.70 1.72
C THR A 21 -18.90 14.58 1.12
N LYS A 22 -18.01 15.50 1.50
CA LYS A 22 -16.63 15.17 1.74
C LYS A 22 -16.73 14.14 2.86
N THR A 23 -17.09 12.92 2.47
CA THR A 23 -16.45 11.75 3.00
C THR A 23 -14.99 12.07 2.78
N SER A 24 -14.37 12.69 3.78
CA SER A 24 -13.01 12.37 4.12
C SER A 24 -13.04 10.85 4.15
N THR A 25 -12.65 10.25 3.03
CA THR A 25 -12.10 8.90 3.06
C THR A 25 -10.85 9.08 3.91
N GLU A 26 -11.03 9.15 5.23
CA GLU A 26 -10.11 8.49 6.12
C GLU A 26 -10.09 7.08 5.56
N THR A 27 -9.06 6.80 4.76
CA THR A 27 -8.67 5.45 4.41
C THR A 27 -8.25 4.84 5.74
N LYS A 28 -9.26 4.41 6.52
CA LYS A 28 -9.08 3.43 7.56
C LYS A 28 -8.50 2.25 6.81
N SER A 29 -7.19 2.10 6.89
CA SER A 29 -6.45 0.98 6.32
C SER A 29 -7.15 -0.28 6.80
N VAL A 30 -7.97 -0.88 5.94
CA VAL A 30 -8.55 -2.18 6.23
C VAL A 30 -7.36 -3.12 6.24
N ALA A 31 -7.09 -3.72 7.40
CA ALA A 31 -6.02 -4.70 7.52
C ALA A 31 -6.28 -5.81 6.50
N LEU A 32 -5.24 -6.20 5.76
CA LEU A 32 -5.31 -7.30 4.81
C LEU A 32 -5.72 -8.59 5.54
N ASP A 33 -6.79 -9.24 5.10
CA ASP A 33 -7.20 -10.52 5.66
C ASP A 33 -6.38 -11.67 5.07
N CYS A 34 -5.56 -12.27 5.92
CA CYS A 34 -4.69 -13.40 5.59
C CYS A 34 -5.24 -14.74 6.12
N SER A 35 -6.47 -14.74 6.65
CA SER A 35 -7.12 -15.94 7.16
C SER A 35 -7.30 -16.98 6.04
N GLY A 36 -6.88 -18.22 6.31
CA GLY A 36 -6.96 -19.32 5.35
C GLY A 36 -5.95 -19.25 4.19
N LYS A 37 -5.13 -18.20 4.08
CA LYS A 37 -4.05 -18.13 3.09
C LYS A 37 -2.79 -18.80 3.66
N THR A 38 -2.27 -19.80 2.98
CA THR A 38 -0.99 -20.43 3.37
C THR A 38 0.00 -20.25 2.23
N PHE A 39 1.03 -19.44 2.48
CA PHE A 39 2.16 -19.25 1.58
C PHE A 39 3.42 -19.80 2.24
N THR A 40 4.32 -20.37 1.45
CA THR A 40 5.65 -20.82 1.89
C THR A 40 6.74 -20.00 1.23
N TYR A 41 7.90 -19.94 1.87
CA TYR A 41 9.02 -19.24 1.27
C TYR A 41 9.46 -19.92 -0.03
N ALA A 42 9.63 -21.24 -0.02
CA ALA A 42 10.16 -21.99 -1.15
C ALA A 42 9.29 -21.87 -2.42
N LEU A 43 7.97 -21.90 -2.28
CA LEU A 43 7.05 -21.92 -3.42
C LEU A 43 6.55 -20.54 -3.82
N ASP A 44 6.26 -19.67 -2.84
CA ASP A 44 5.54 -18.43 -3.11
C ASP A 44 6.43 -17.19 -3.04
N ILE A 45 7.34 -17.12 -2.06
CA ILE A 45 8.07 -15.88 -1.76
C ILE A 45 9.44 -15.82 -2.44
N LYS A 46 10.18 -16.92 -2.49
CA LYS A 46 11.49 -16.99 -3.13
C LYS A 46 11.45 -16.56 -4.60
N PRO A 47 10.47 -16.99 -5.43
CA PRO A 47 10.37 -16.49 -6.80
C PRO A 47 10.16 -14.96 -6.88
N ILE A 48 9.41 -14.38 -5.93
CA ILE A 48 9.20 -12.94 -5.87
C ILE A 48 10.50 -12.22 -5.49
N MET A 49 11.24 -12.73 -4.50
CA MET A 49 12.54 -12.17 -4.11
C MET A 49 13.53 -12.22 -5.28
N GLU A 50 13.57 -13.35 -6.00
CA GLU A 50 14.44 -13.54 -7.16
C GLU A 50 14.09 -12.62 -8.32
N GLN A 51 12.80 -12.38 -8.55
CA GLN A 51 12.34 -11.54 -9.64
C GLN A 51 12.55 -10.04 -9.38
N TYR A 52 12.30 -9.58 -8.14
CA TYR A 52 12.19 -8.14 -7.86
C TYR A 52 13.29 -7.57 -6.97
N CYS A 53 14.06 -8.40 -6.26
CA CYS A 53 14.95 -7.93 -5.19
C CYS A 53 16.42 -8.26 -5.45
N THR A 54 16.74 -9.48 -5.89
CA THR A 54 18.11 -10.00 -5.88
C THR A 54 19.03 -9.43 -6.95
N SER A 55 18.50 -8.71 -7.95
CA SER A 55 19.33 -7.98 -8.93
C SER A 55 20.26 -6.98 -8.26
N CYS A 56 19.77 -6.28 -7.22
CA CYS A 56 20.57 -5.37 -6.39
C CYS A 56 20.91 -5.96 -5.00
N HIS A 57 19.99 -6.72 -4.40
CA HIS A 57 20.13 -7.30 -3.05
C HIS A 57 20.66 -8.74 -3.07
N ASN A 58 21.85 -8.94 -3.62
CA ASN A 58 22.52 -10.25 -3.69
C ASN A 58 23.70 -10.37 -2.70
N LYS A 59 24.46 -11.46 -2.81
CA LYS A 59 25.62 -11.77 -1.94
C LYS A 59 26.72 -10.72 -1.95
N ASN A 60 26.75 -9.83 -2.95
CA ASN A 60 27.74 -8.76 -3.01
C ASN A 60 27.37 -7.57 -2.12
N GLU A 61 26.17 -7.55 -1.53
CA GLU A 61 25.69 -6.56 -0.57
C GLU A 61 25.83 -5.09 -1.01
N LYS A 62 25.88 -4.84 -2.32
CA LYS A 62 26.01 -3.48 -2.89
C LYS A 62 24.84 -2.57 -2.50
N ALA A 63 23.66 -3.16 -2.23
CA ALA A 63 22.46 -2.48 -1.76
C ALA A 63 22.23 -2.65 -0.24
N GLY A 64 23.27 -2.97 0.53
CA GLY A 64 23.26 -3.01 2.01
C GLY A 64 22.61 -4.25 2.65
N TYR A 65 21.79 -5.01 1.91
CA TYR A 65 21.18 -6.26 2.36
C TYR A 65 21.30 -7.35 1.31
N ASN A 66 21.65 -8.57 1.75
CA ASN A 66 21.50 -9.79 0.97
C ASN A 66 20.08 -10.33 1.15
N LEU A 67 19.34 -10.58 0.06
CA LEU A 67 17.99 -11.17 0.10
C LEU A 67 17.89 -12.49 -0.66
N LEU A 68 19.02 -13.19 -0.87
CA LEU A 68 19.04 -14.51 -1.52
C LEU A 68 18.67 -15.65 -0.57
N GLU A 69 18.80 -15.43 0.73
CA GLU A 69 18.65 -16.48 1.74
C GLU A 69 17.49 -16.13 2.69
N LEU A 70 16.72 -17.16 3.06
CA LEU A 70 15.52 -17.06 3.86
C LEU A 70 15.76 -16.30 5.17
N GLU A 71 16.89 -16.53 5.83
CA GLU A 71 17.24 -15.87 7.08
C GLU A 71 17.23 -14.34 6.95
N PHE A 72 17.84 -13.81 5.89
CA PHE A 72 17.90 -12.37 5.67
C PHE A 72 16.56 -11.78 5.24
N VAL A 73 15.77 -12.53 4.47
CA VAL A 73 14.40 -12.14 4.12
C VAL A 73 13.53 -12.06 5.38
N LYS A 74 13.61 -13.07 6.26
CA LYS A 74 12.93 -13.07 7.57
C LYS A 74 13.37 -11.89 8.44
N LYS A 75 14.67 -11.54 8.43
CA LYS A 75 15.20 -10.38 9.17
C LYS A 75 14.62 -9.06 8.66
N ALA A 76 14.58 -8.85 7.35
CA ALA A 76 13.99 -7.67 6.71
C ALA A 76 12.46 -7.60 6.86
N ALA A 77 11.78 -8.74 6.95
CA ALA A 77 10.37 -8.79 7.28
C ALA A 77 10.11 -8.41 8.74
N THR A 78 10.88 -9.00 9.67
CA THR A 78 10.70 -8.82 11.12
C THR A 78 10.95 -7.37 11.55
N ASN A 79 11.92 -6.69 10.95
CA ASN A 79 12.21 -5.29 11.26
C ASN A 79 11.31 -4.29 10.49
N GLY A 80 10.33 -4.78 9.71
CA GLY A 80 9.37 -3.99 8.96
C GLY A 80 9.87 -3.36 7.67
N TYR A 81 11.18 -3.44 7.37
CA TYR A 81 11.75 -2.79 6.18
C TYR A 81 11.22 -3.40 4.89
N LEU A 82 11.09 -4.73 4.81
CA LEU A 82 10.59 -5.39 3.61
C LEU A 82 9.21 -4.84 3.20
N LEU A 83 8.25 -4.82 4.13
CA LEU A 83 6.90 -4.31 3.84
C LEU A 83 6.88 -2.81 3.63
N GLY A 84 7.58 -2.02 4.46
CA GLY A 84 7.60 -0.57 4.33
C GLY A 84 8.11 -0.12 2.96
N THR A 85 9.21 -0.73 2.52
CA THR A 85 9.88 -0.41 1.26
C THR A 85 9.10 -0.90 0.04
N ILE A 86 8.52 -2.11 0.03
CA ILE A 86 7.73 -2.58 -1.13
C ILE A 86 6.34 -1.94 -1.21
N LYS A 87 5.78 -1.49 -0.07
CA LYS A 87 4.53 -0.71 -0.06
C LYS A 87 4.74 0.75 -0.46
N HIS A 88 5.99 1.21 -0.58
CA HIS A 88 6.34 2.62 -0.75
C HIS A 88 5.75 3.47 0.38
N ALA A 89 5.83 2.97 1.61
CA ALA A 89 5.32 3.66 2.79
C ALA A 89 6.20 4.88 3.12
N SER A 90 5.57 5.91 3.70
CA SER A 90 6.29 7.11 4.15
C SER A 90 7.41 6.73 5.14
N GLY A 91 8.60 7.30 4.93
CA GLY A 91 9.78 7.04 5.76
C GLY A 91 10.65 5.85 5.31
N PHE A 92 10.25 5.14 4.26
CA PHE A 92 11.03 4.05 3.65
C PHE A 92 11.50 4.44 2.24
N SER A 93 12.70 4.04 1.86
CA SER A 93 13.14 4.13 0.47
C SER A 93 12.33 3.14 -0.37
N PRO A 94 11.65 3.57 -1.45
CA PRO A 94 10.79 2.70 -2.26
C PRO A 94 11.61 1.69 -3.06
N MET A 95 11.16 0.43 -3.12
CA MET A 95 11.73 -0.61 -3.97
C MET A 95 10.65 -1.27 -4.85
N PRO A 96 11.02 -1.78 -6.04
CA PRO A 96 12.37 -1.76 -6.62
C PRO A 96 12.80 -0.34 -7.04
N GLU A 97 14.07 -0.01 -6.81
CA GLU A 97 14.61 1.33 -7.05
C GLU A 97 14.51 1.71 -8.54
N MET A 98 14.04 2.92 -8.83
CA MET A 98 13.78 3.41 -10.19
C MET A 98 12.85 2.54 -11.05
N ALA A 99 12.09 1.63 -10.42
CA ALA A 99 11.12 0.79 -11.09
C ALA A 99 9.71 1.06 -10.56
N PRO A 100 8.66 0.68 -11.31
CA PRO A 100 7.30 0.70 -10.81
C PRO A 100 7.16 -0.17 -9.55
N LYS A 101 6.25 0.24 -8.66
CA LYS A 101 5.82 -0.59 -7.53
C LYS A 101 5.24 -1.92 -8.04
N MET A 102 5.55 -3.02 -7.34
CA MET A 102 4.93 -4.32 -7.60
C MET A 102 3.40 -4.24 -7.53
N ASP A 103 2.71 -5.13 -8.23
CA ASP A 103 1.25 -5.22 -8.15
C ASP A 103 0.80 -5.59 -6.72
N GLN A 104 -0.41 -5.15 -6.38
CA GLN A 104 -0.95 -5.34 -5.04
C GLN A 104 -1.07 -6.83 -4.65
N PRO A 105 -1.56 -7.74 -5.52
CA PRO A 105 -1.56 -9.18 -5.21
C PRO A 105 -0.18 -9.76 -4.84
N THR A 106 0.89 -9.33 -5.51
CA THR A 106 2.27 -9.74 -5.18
C THR A 106 2.68 -9.25 -3.80
N ILE A 107 2.37 -8.00 -3.45
CA ILE A 107 2.63 -7.44 -2.12
C ILE A 107 1.80 -8.15 -1.05
N ASP A 108 0.53 -8.44 -1.32
CA ASP A 108 -0.38 -9.11 -0.39
C ASP A 108 0.08 -10.54 -0.06
N LYS A 109 0.69 -11.26 -1.02
CA LYS A 109 1.31 -12.57 -0.76
C LYS A 109 2.44 -12.46 0.26
N ILE A 110 3.35 -11.49 0.08
CA ILE A 110 4.45 -11.25 1.00
C ILE A 110 3.89 -10.86 2.38
N GLU A 111 2.95 -9.94 2.43
CA GLU A 111 2.33 -9.49 3.68
C GLU A 111 1.64 -10.64 4.43
N CYS A 112 0.88 -11.48 3.73
CA CYS A 112 0.24 -12.63 4.36
C CYS A 112 1.23 -13.71 4.78
N TRP A 113 2.30 -13.94 4.03
CA TRP A 113 3.37 -14.83 4.47
C TRP A 113 4.02 -14.33 5.77
N ILE A 114 4.27 -13.02 5.88
CA ILE A 114 4.80 -12.40 7.11
C ILE A 114 3.80 -12.55 8.26
N ASN A 115 2.54 -12.17 8.04
CA ASN A 115 1.50 -12.22 9.06
C ASN A 115 1.20 -13.65 9.54
N ASN A 116 1.43 -14.66 8.69
CA ASN A 116 1.20 -16.07 9.00
C ASN A 116 2.47 -16.80 9.49
N GLY A 117 3.49 -16.05 9.93
CA GLY A 117 4.66 -16.59 10.64
C GLY A 117 5.81 -17.04 9.76
N MET A 118 5.90 -16.56 8.52
CA MET A 118 7.04 -16.74 7.61
C MET A 118 7.46 -18.21 7.44
N LYS A 119 6.50 -19.06 7.08
CA LYS A 119 6.71 -20.49 6.85
C LYS A 119 7.75 -20.73 5.75
N GLU A 120 8.58 -21.75 5.93
CA GLU A 120 9.60 -22.12 4.94
C GLU A 120 9.00 -22.74 3.68
#